data_AF-K6DM43-F1
#
_entry.id   AF-K6DM43-F1
#
_cell.length_a   1.000
_cell.length_b   1.000
_cell.length_c   1.000
_cell.angle_alpha   90.00
_cell.angle_beta   90.00
_cell.angle_gamma   90.00
#
_symmetry.space_group_name_H-M   'P 1'
#
loop_
_entity.id
_entity.type
_entity.pdbx_description
1 polymer ?
#
loop_
_entity_poly.entity_id
_entity_poly.type
_entity_poly.pdbx_seq_one_letter_code
_entity_poly.pdbx_strand_id
1 'polypeptide(L)'
;MTNKNNKYIGYIGTYTKGESKGVYSFTLDTDEAKILDVKLAAELDNPTYVNISKDNRFLYVVKKEGENGGVAAFSIHESGELTSINSQLVAGSSPCHVSVDSKSKVLFSANYHKGEVVSYLLDETGSISPAVSVMKHEGSGPDPRQEKPHTHYAGLTPDENFLAVVELGIDALITYSVGSDGTLTKAKLLPLKGGSGPRHLVFHPNGKYAYIMTEFSSEVVVLTYYPEDGHFTEKQYISTLPEDFAENNQGSAVHISSDGRFVYAGNRGHNSIAVFRVDAFSGELSLVEHVSTEGDWPRDFALDPSEKFIVASNQESGNLVLFSRDDATGRLTLIESDIAVPYPVCVKFLNE
;
A
#
# COMPACT_ATOMS: atom_id res chain seq x y z
N MET A 1 -23.22 -25.11 -5.66
CA MET A 1 -22.05 -25.73 -5.00
C MET A 1 -21.26 -24.58 -4.40
N THR A 2 -21.46 -24.30 -3.12
CA THR A 2 -20.80 -23.21 -2.41
C THR A 2 -19.41 -23.68 -2.01
N ASN A 3 -18.35 -23.14 -2.62
CA ASN A 3 -16.99 -23.38 -2.14
C ASN A 3 -16.84 -22.66 -0.79
N LYS A 4 -17.20 -23.39 0.26
CA LYS A 4 -16.93 -23.09 1.67
C LYS A 4 -15.44 -23.32 1.91
N ASN A 5 -14.64 -22.28 1.76
CA ASN A 5 -13.54 -22.13 2.69
C ASN A 5 -13.51 -20.67 3.10
N ASN A 6 -14.00 -20.42 4.32
CA ASN A 6 -13.91 -19.16 5.04
C ASN A 6 -12.46 -18.94 5.51
N LYS A 7 -11.49 -19.22 4.62
CA LYS A 7 -10.06 -19.22 4.87
C LYS A 7 -9.36 -18.44 3.78
N TYR A 8 -8.77 -17.31 4.16
CA TYR A 8 -8.07 -16.42 3.25
C TYR A 8 -6.57 -16.47 3.49
N ILE A 9 -5.80 -16.79 2.45
CA ILE A 9 -4.35 -16.76 2.51
C ILE A 9 -3.88 -15.32 2.25
N GLY A 10 -2.88 -14.88 3.00
CA GLY A 10 -2.19 -13.62 2.76
C GLY A 10 -0.68 -13.73 2.91
N TYR A 11 0.00 -12.68 2.47
CA TYR A 11 1.44 -12.51 2.56
C TYR A 11 1.79 -11.24 3.32
N ILE A 12 2.93 -11.29 4.00
CA ILE A 12 3.45 -10.21 4.82
C ILE A 12 4.86 -9.85 4.34
N GLY A 13 5.01 -8.60 3.89
CA GLY A 13 6.32 -7.99 3.67
C GLY A 13 6.94 -7.54 4.98
N THR A 14 8.27 -7.66 5.09
CA THR A 14 9.00 -7.34 6.33
C THR A 14 10.26 -6.53 6.03
N TYR A 15 10.80 -5.85 7.05
CA TYR A 15 12.24 -5.61 7.08
C TYR A 15 12.96 -6.88 7.52
N THR A 16 14.08 -7.23 6.88
CA THR A 16 14.95 -8.31 7.38
C THR A 16 15.88 -7.79 8.46
N LYS A 17 15.27 -7.36 9.57
CA LYS A 17 15.93 -7.03 10.84
C LYS A 17 15.59 -8.08 11.89
N GLY A 18 16.45 -8.23 12.89
CA GLY A 18 16.25 -9.21 13.96
C GLY A 18 16.07 -10.62 13.40
N GLU A 19 14.94 -11.26 13.74
CA GLU A 19 14.61 -12.63 13.36
C GLU A 19 13.90 -12.76 11.99
N SER A 20 13.59 -11.64 11.33
CA SER A 20 12.91 -11.70 10.03
C SER A 20 13.85 -12.20 8.94
N LYS A 21 13.35 -13.16 8.15
CA LYS A 21 14.10 -13.78 7.03
C LYS A 21 13.55 -13.43 5.64
N GLY A 22 12.43 -12.73 5.54
CA GLY A 22 11.85 -12.35 4.25
C GLY A 22 10.34 -12.21 4.28
N VAL A 23 9.66 -12.78 3.28
CA VAL A 23 8.19 -12.74 3.17
C VAL A 23 7.59 -13.86 4.00
N TYR A 24 6.58 -13.54 4.80
CA TYR A 24 5.79 -14.52 5.55
C TYR A 24 4.43 -14.71 4.87
N SER A 25 3.78 -15.83 5.15
CA SER A 25 2.40 -16.13 4.79
C SER A 25 1.57 -16.37 6.05
N PHE A 26 0.27 -16.18 5.95
CA PHE A 26 -0.70 -16.46 7.02
C PHE A 26 -2.03 -16.90 6.41
N THR A 27 -2.89 -17.51 7.23
CA THR A 27 -4.28 -17.81 6.88
C THR A 27 -5.22 -17.14 7.87
N LEU A 28 -6.16 -16.34 7.40
CA LEU A 28 -7.28 -15.85 8.21
C LEU A 28 -8.44 -16.84 8.09
N ASP A 29 -8.83 -17.45 9.21
CA ASP A 29 -10.08 -18.20 9.33
C ASP A 29 -11.18 -17.25 9.81
N THR A 30 -12.14 -16.94 8.93
CA THR A 30 -13.22 -15.98 9.22
C THR A 30 -14.40 -16.59 9.97
N ASP A 31 -14.50 -17.93 10.06
CA ASP A 31 -15.46 -18.59 10.95
C ASP A 31 -14.96 -18.57 12.39
N GLU A 32 -13.67 -18.84 12.60
CA GLU A 32 -13.05 -18.82 13.91
C GLU A 32 -12.60 -17.42 14.36
N ALA A 33 -12.56 -16.46 13.43
CA ALA A 33 -12.01 -15.12 13.64
C ALA A 33 -10.57 -15.17 14.16
N LYS A 34 -9.69 -15.91 13.47
CA LYS A 34 -8.29 -16.15 13.89
C LYS A 34 -7.30 -16.10 12.74
N ILE A 35 -6.08 -15.65 13.03
CA ILE A 35 -4.93 -15.81 12.15
C ILE A 35 -4.19 -17.10 12.52
N LEU A 36 -3.96 -17.94 11.51
CA LEU A 36 -3.33 -19.26 11.60
C LEU A 36 -2.11 -19.33 10.67
N ASP A 37 -1.27 -20.33 10.89
CA ASP A 37 -0.20 -20.75 9.97
C ASP A 37 0.77 -19.64 9.54
N VAL A 38 1.05 -18.71 10.45
CA VAL A 38 2.08 -17.68 10.25
C VAL A 38 3.44 -18.36 10.07
N LYS A 39 3.99 -18.32 8.86
CA LYS A 39 5.24 -19.01 8.51
C LYS A 39 6.00 -18.29 7.40
N LEU A 40 7.32 -18.51 7.37
CA LEU A 40 8.18 -18.01 6.30
C LEU A 40 7.73 -18.61 4.95
N ALA A 41 7.52 -17.75 3.96
CA ALA A 41 7.09 -18.10 2.61
C ALA A 41 8.22 -17.97 1.57
N ALA A 42 9.11 -16.99 1.74
CA ALA A 42 10.31 -16.83 0.91
C ALA A 42 11.43 -16.10 1.67
N GLU A 43 12.67 -16.57 1.51
CA GLU A 43 13.86 -15.88 2.02
C GLU A 43 14.30 -14.78 1.05
N LEU A 44 14.28 -13.53 1.51
CA LEU A 44 14.56 -12.33 0.72
C LEU A 44 15.08 -11.23 1.63
N ASP A 45 16.04 -10.43 1.18
CA ASP A 45 16.47 -9.25 1.93
C ASP A 45 15.51 -8.07 1.73
N ASN A 46 15.00 -7.55 2.85
CA ASN A 46 14.12 -6.40 2.97
C ASN A 46 12.93 -6.37 1.96
N PRO A 47 12.07 -7.40 1.93
CA PRO A 47 10.87 -7.40 1.12
C PRO A 47 9.77 -6.53 1.75
N THR A 48 9.99 -5.23 1.81
CA THR A 48 9.17 -4.28 2.58
C THR A 48 7.80 -4.01 1.98
N TYR A 49 7.55 -4.41 0.73
CA TYR A 49 6.26 -4.32 0.10
C TYR A 49 6.04 -5.47 -0.87
N VAL A 50 4.82 -6.01 -0.87
CA VAL A 50 4.39 -7.08 -1.76
C VAL A 50 3.10 -6.69 -2.46
N ASN A 51 2.87 -7.23 -3.66
CA ASN A 51 1.65 -7.04 -4.43
C ASN A 51 1.31 -8.33 -5.17
N ILE A 52 0.02 -8.64 -5.28
CA ILE A 52 -0.48 -9.91 -5.82
C ILE A 52 -1.19 -9.59 -7.12
N SER A 53 -0.91 -10.36 -8.17
CA SER A 53 -1.64 -10.25 -9.43
C SER A 53 -3.13 -10.53 -9.21
N LYS A 54 -4.00 -9.86 -9.98
CA LYS A 54 -5.46 -9.97 -9.83
C LYS A 54 -5.99 -11.40 -9.97
N ASP A 55 -5.29 -12.24 -10.74
CA ASP A 55 -5.61 -13.65 -10.97
C ASP A 55 -4.99 -14.60 -9.93
N ASN A 56 -4.35 -14.06 -8.87
CA ASN A 56 -3.66 -14.79 -7.81
C ASN A 56 -2.53 -15.71 -8.30
N ARG A 57 -2.01 -15.51 -9.52
CA ARG A 57 -0.95 -16.37 -10.06
C ARG A 57 0.45 -15.92 -9.65
N PHE A 58 0.63 -14.64 -9.33
CA PHE A 58 1.96 -14.06 -9.11
C PHE A 58 2.01 -13.15 -7.88
N LEU A 59 3.13 -13.23 -7.16
CA LEU A 59 3.52 -12.30 -6.12
C LEU A 59 4.72 -11.49 -6.61
N TYR A 60 4.55 -10.16 -6.63
CA TYR A 60 5.62 -9.21 -6.92
C TYR A 60 6.10 -8.57 -5.63
N VAL A 61 7.41 -8.52 -5.45
CA VAL A 61 8.04 -8.19 -4.17
C VAL A 61 9.15 -7.17 -4.40
N VAL A 62 9.21 -6.13 -3.57
CA VAL A 62 10.42 -5.30 -3.44
C VAL A 62 11.57 -6.20 -3.00
N LYS A 63 12.76 -6.08 -3.60
CA LYS A 63 13.92 -6.88 -3.21
C LYS A 63 15.17 -6.01 -3.09
N LYS A 64 15.98 -6.30 -2.07
CA LYS A 64 17.36 -5.86 -1.97
C LYS A 64 18.30 -7.06 -2.13
N GLU A 65 19.50 -6.85 -2.66
CA GLU A 65 20.58 -7.84 -2.68
C GLU A 65 21.93 -7.11 -2.67
N GLY A 66 22.61 -7.13 -1.53
CA GLY A 66 23.81 -6.32 -1.32
C GLY A 66 23.54 -4.83 -1.57
N GLU A 67 24.30 -4.22 -2.48
CA GLU A 67 24.18 -2.82 -2.90
C GLU A 67 23.18 -2.59 -4.04
N ASN A 68 22.49 -3.66 -4.48
CA ASN A 68 21.49 -3.58 -5.53
C ASN A 68 20.07 -3.64 -4.96
N GLY A 69 19.15 -2.96 -5.62
CA GLY A 69 17.74 -2.89 -5.26
C GLY A 69 16.85 -3.00 -6.49
N GLY A 70 15.65 -3.53 -6.30
CA GLY A 70 14.68 -3.67 -7.38
C GLY A 70 13.49 -4.53 -6.99
N VAL A 71 13.05 -5.38 -7.91
CA VAL A 71 11.83 -6.20 -7.77
C VAL A 71 12.11 -7.68 -8.06
N ALA A 72 11.33 -8.56 -7.45
CA ALA A 72 11.34 -9.99 -7.68
C ALA A 72 9.92 -10.51 -7.94
N ALA A 73 9.81 -11.57 -8.73
CA ALA A 73 8.56 -12.25 -9.04
C ALA A 73 8.57 -13.69 -8.53
N PHE A 74 7.44 -14.12 -8.01
CA PHE A 74 7.17 -15.49 -7.58
C PHE A 74 5.85 -15.95 -8.20
N SER A 75 5.78 -17.23 -8.58
CA SER A 75 4.49 -17.88 -8.85
C SER A 75 3.86 -18.33 -7.54
N ILE A 76 2.54 -18.18 -7.44
CA ILE A 76 1.73 -18.63 -6.31
C ILE A 76 1.07 -19.95 -6.70
N HIS A 77 1.30 -21.00 -5.91
CA HIS A 77 0.60 -22.27 -6.05
C HIS A 77 -0.77 -22.24 -5.35
N GLU A 78 -1.66 -23.18 -5.67
CA GLU A 78 -2.98 -23.29 -5.01
C GLU A 78 -2.87 -23.42 -3.47
N SER A 79 -1.77 -23.98 -2.97
CA SER A 79 -1.47 -24.09 -1.53
C SER A 79 -1.05 -22.77 -0.88
N GLY A 80 -0.82 -21.71 -1.66
CA GLY A 80 -0.17 -20.46 -1.23
C GLY A 80 1.36 -20.55 -1.20
N GLU A 81 1.96 -21.68 -1.56
CA GLU A 81 3.42 -21.80 -1.67
C GLU A 81 3.96 -20.91 -2.81
N LEU A 82 5.17 -20.37 -2.61
CA LEU A 82 5.84 -19.49 -3.56
C LEU A 82 6.97 -20.21 -4.28
N THR A 83 7.09 -20.01 -5.59
CA THR A 83 8.27 -20.42 -6.36
C THR A 83 8.87 -19.22 -7.06
N SER A 84 10.17 -18.96 -6.84
CA SER A 84 10.87 -17.83 -7.46
C SER A 84 10.86 -17.97 -8.98
N ILE A 85 10.54 -16.88 -9.68
CA ILE A 85 10.59 -16.79 -11.15
C ILE A 85 11.89 -16.09 -11.56
N ASN A 86 11.98 -14.78 -11.29
CA ASN A 86 13.18 -13.99 -11.56
C ASN A 86 13.23 -12.72 -10.68
N SER A 87 14.28 -11.92 -10.85
CA SER A 87 14.39 -10.59 -10.25
C SER A 87 15.07 -9.61 -11.20
N GLN A 88 14.72 -8.33 -11.08
CA GLN A 88 15.32 -7.22 -11.79
C GLN A 88 15.91 -6.24 -10.77
N LEU A 89 17.24 -6.24 -10.68
CA LEU A 89 17.98 -5.47 -9.69
C LEU A 89 18.94 -4.51 -10.40
N VAL A 90 19.06 -3.31 -9.85
CA VAL A 90 20.00 -2.29 -10.30
C VAL A 90 20.77 -1.73 -9.11
N ALA A 91 21.95 -1.17 -9.36
CA ALA A 91 22.75 -0.54 -8.30
C ALA A 91 21.96 0.57 -7.58
N GLY A 92 22.06 0.58 -6.25
CA GLY A 92 21.42 1.54 -5.37
C GLY A 92 20.28 0.96 -4.52
N SER A 93 19.54 1.84 -3.85
CA SER A 93 18.50 1.45 -2.91
C SER A 93 17.34 0.72 -3.58
N SER A 94 16.73 -0.22 -2.86
CA SER A 94 15.50 -0.89 -3.26
C SER A 94 14.31 0.07 -3.32
N PRO A 95 13.30 -0.20 -4.17
CA PRO A 95 12.02 0.50 -4.12
C PRO A 95 11.33 0.32 -2.77
N CYS A 96 10.24 1.06 -2.55
CA CYS A 96 9.43 1.01 -1.32
C CYS A 96 7.97 0.60 -1.58
N HIS A 97 7.55 0.54 -2.84
CA HIS A 97 6.22 0.15 -3.25
C HIS A 97 6.28 -0.54 -4.61
N VAL A 98 5.39 -1.51 -4.82
CA VAL A 98 5.20 -2.21 -6.10
C VAL A 98 3.71 -2.40 -6.38
N SER A 99 3.30 -2.27 -7.65
CA SER A 99 1.94 -2.50 -8.12
C SER A 99 1.94 -3.10 -9.52
N VAL A 100 0.85 -3.78 -9.89
CA VAL A 100 0.66 -4.44 -11.18
C VAL A 100 -0.69 -4.07 -11.77
N ASP A 101 -0.79 -4.03 -13.10
CA ASP A 101 -2.07 -3.84 -13.80
C ASP A 101 -3.00 -5.07 -13.70
N SER A 102 -4.29 -4.84 -13.94
CA SER A 102 -5.32 -5.86 -13.84
C SER A 102 -5.11 -7.07 -14.76
N LYS A 103 -4.31 -6.91 -15.84
CA LYS A 103 -4.00 -7.95 -16.82
C LYS A 103 -2.61 -8.57 -16.63
N SER A 104 -1.86 -8.16 -15.61
CA SER A 104 -0.50 -8.64 -15.33
C SER A 104 0.43 -8.54 -16.55
N LYS A 105 0.39 -7.38 -17.21
CA LYS A 105 1.24 -6.99 -18.34
C LYS A 105 2.29 -5.96 -17.97
N VAL A 106 2.01 -5.08 -17.00
CA VAL A 106 2.94 -4.01 -16.59
C VAL A 106 3.05 -3.96 -15.07
N LEU A 107 4.29 -3.98 -14.59
CA LEU A 107 4.64 -3.79 -13.19
C LEU A 107 5.19 -2.37 -12.99
N PHE A 108 4.86 -1.73 -11.88
CA PHE A 108 5.38 -0.43 -11.48
C PHE A 108 6.05 -0.51 -10.11
N SER A 109 7.15 0.22 -9.93
CA SER A 109 7.77 0.39 -8.61
C SER A 109 8.07 1.85 -8.32
N ALA A 110 7.91 2.27 -7.06
CA ALA A 110 8.29 3.60 -6.58
C ALA A 110 9.50 3.50 -5.66
N ASN A 111 10.50 4.36 -5.85
CA ASN A 111 11.74 4.34 -5.09
C ASN A 111 11.94 5.61 -4.26
N TYR A 112 11.77 5.46 -2.94
CA TYR A 112 11.89 6.54 -1.97
C TYR A 112 13.27 7.21 -1.99
N HIS A 113 14.36 6.45 -2.05
CA HIS A 113 15.69 7.02 -1.90
C HIS A 113 16.22 7.66 -3.20
N LYS A 114 15.73 7.18 -4.35
CA LYS A 114 16.13 7.64 -5.68
C LYS A 114 15.19 8.69 -6.27
N GLY A 115 13.98 8.86 -5.72
CA GLY A 115 13.00 9.81 -6.25
C GLY A 115 12.57 9.46 -7.67
N GLU A 116 12.29 8.18 -7.93
CA GLU A 116 11.91 7.69 -9.26
C GLU A 116 10.76 6.68 -9.23
N VAL A 117 10.02 6.61 -10.34
CA VAL A 117 9.11 5.52 -10.67
C VAL A 117 9.64 4.73 -11.86
N VAL A 118 9.52 3.41 -11.82
CA VAL A 118 10.02 2.49 -12.86
C VAL A 118 8.88 1.60 -13.34
N SER A 119 8.79 1.39 -14.66
CA SER A 119 7.89 0.40 -15.28
C SER A 119 8.66 -0.78 -15.86
N TYR A 120 8.03 -1.95 -15.84
CA TYR A 120 8.55 -3.20 -16.39
C TYR A 120 7.43 -3.91 -17.15
N LEU A 121 7.78 -4.65 -18.20
CA LEU A 121 6.85 -5.57 -18.84
C LEU A 121 6.87 -6.92 -18.13
N LEU A 122 5.72 -7.57 -18.15
CA LEU A 122 5.50 -8.91 -17.63
C LEU A 122 5.14 -9.85 -18.77
N ASP A 123 5.77 -11.02 -18.80
CA ASP A 123 5.37 -12.10 -19.71
C ASP A 123 4.28 -13.01 -19.11
N GLU A 124 3.81 -13.99 -19.87
CA GLU A 124 2.72 -14.89 -19.45
C GLU A 124 3.09 -15.80 -18.26
N THR A 125 4.39 -15.95 -17.99
CA THR A 125 4.94 -16.68 -16.84
C THR A 125 5.09 -15.79 -15.60
N GLY A 126 4.74 -14.50 -15.70
CA GLY A 126 4.90 -13.52 -14.63
C GLY A 126 6.31 -12.98 -14.48
N SER A 127 7.22 -13.35 -15.38
CA SER A 127 8.62 -12.91 -15.37
C SER A 127 8.74 -11.42 -15.67
N ILE A 128 9.61 -10.72 -14.93
CA ILE A 128 9.83 -9.28 -15.04
C ILE A 128 10.91 -9.00 -16.09
N SER A 129 10.62 -8.15 -17.09
CA SER A 129 11.61 -7.66 -18.05
C SER A 129 12.59 -6.67 -17.42
N PRO A 130 13.71 -6.31 -18.07
CA PRO A 130 14.42 -5.07 -17.74
C PRO A 130 13.48 -3.85 -17.78
N ALA A 131 13.85 -2.78 -17.07
CA ALA A 131 13.05 -1.56 -17.00
C ALA A 131 12.76 -0.97 -18.40
N VAL A 132 11.50 -0.61 -18.64
CA VAL A 132 11.06 0.07 -19.86
C VAL A 132 11.13 1.58 -19.71
N SER A 133 10.62 2.12 -18.59
CA SER A 133 10.73 3.54 -18.25
C SER A 133 11.32 3.71 -16.86
N VAL A 134 12.15 4.73 -16.69
CA VAL A 134 12.68 5.20 -15.42
C VAL A 134 12.44 6.70 -15.35
N MET A 135 11.42 7.11 -14.61
CA MET A 135 11.04 8.52 -14.48
C MET A 135 11.60 9.06 -13.18
N LYS A 136 12.67 9.87 -13.30
CA LYS A 136 13.26 10.57 -12.16
C LYS A 136 12.55 11.89 -11.94
N HIS A 137 12.28 12.22 -10.69
CA HIS A 137 11.70 13.49 -10.31
C HIS A 137 12.80 14.44 -9.82
N GLU A 138 12.46 15.73 -9.77
CA GLU A 138 13.34 16.80 -9.32
C GLU A 138 12.55 17.78 -8.45
N GLY A 139 13.24 18.49 -7.56
CA GLY A 139 12.65 19.46 -6.65
C GLY A 139 12.93 19.12 -5.19
N SER A 140 12.26 19.86 -4.31
CA SER A 140 12.35 19.75 -2.84
C SER A 140 11.10 20.37 -2.22
N GLY A 141 10.83 20.06 -0.97
CA GLY A 141 9.75 20.63 -0.17
C GLY A 141 10.27 21.48 1.01
N PRO A 142 9.38 22.11 1.78
CA PRO A 142 9.76 22.98 2.89
C PRO A 142 10.17 22.23 4.18
N ASP A 143 9.82 20.95 4.35
CA ASP A 143 10.24 20.14 5.51
C ASP A 143 11.71 19.68 5.36
N PRO A 144 12.52 19.63 6.44
CA PRO A 144 13.91 19.17 6.36
C PRO A 144 14.11 17.76 5.77
N ARG A 145 13.09 16.90 5.80
CA ARG A 145 13.07 15.55 5.19
C ARG A 145 12.70 15.57 3.70
N GLN A 146 12.46 16.75 3.14
CA GLN A 146 12.11 16.96 1.73
C GLN A 146 13.28 17.63 1.00
N GLU A 147 14.50 17.20 1.32
CA GLU A 147 15.71 17.75 0.70
C GLU A 147 15.83 17.40 -0.78
N LYS A 148 15.06 16.40 -1.24
CA LYS A 148 14.97 15.91 -2.61
C LYS A 148 13.67 15.11 -2.78
N PRO A 149 13.35 14.62 -4.00
CA PRO A 149 12.19 13.77 -4.23
C PRO A 149 12.31 12.41 -3.53
N HIS A 150 11.15 11.91 -3.13
CA HIS A 150 10.99 10.68 -2.37
C HIS A 150 9.71 9.96 -2.83
N THR A 151 9.75 9.33 -4.00
CA THR A 151 8.56 8.66 -4.56
C THR A 151 8.14 7.51 -3.65
N HIS A 152 6.93 7.59 -3.09
CA HIS A 152 6.47 6.62 -2.09
C HIS A 152 5.37 5.70 -2.63
N TYR A 153 4.64 6.11 -3.67
CA TYR A 153 3.57 5.30 -4.25
C TYR A 153 3.53 5.43 -5.77
N ALA A 154 3.21 4.33 -6.44
CA ALA A 154 2.88 4.27 -7.86
C ALA A 154 1.78 3.22 -8.03
N GLY A 155 0.60 3.63 -8.48
CA GLY A 155 -0.55 2.75 -8.69
C GLY A 155 -1.48 3.30 -9.75
N LEU A 156 -2.13 2.40 -10.48
CA LEU A 156 -2.98 2.79 -11.62
C LEU A 156 -4.25 3.52 -11.16
N THR A 157 -4.73 4.41 -12.02
CA THR A 157 -6.08 4.96 -11.93
C THR A 157 -7.11 3.86 -12.20
N PRO A 158 -8.37 4.03 -11.76
CA PRO A 158 -9.41 3.00 -11.89
C PRO A 158 -9.71 2.56 -13.33
N ASP A 159 -9.42 3.43 -14.30
CA ASP A 159 -9.55 3.18 -15.74
C ASP A 159 -8.27 2.63 -16.39
N GLU A 160 -7.19 2.47 -15.61
CA GLU A 160 -5.85 2.03 -16.01
C GLU A 160 -5.21 2.82 -17.16
N ASN A 161 -5.73 4.02 -17.46
CA ASN A 161 -5.17 4.90 -18.48
C ASN A 161 -3.94 5.67 -17.96
N PHE A 162 -3.89 5.91 -16.64
CA PHE A 162 -2.83 6.65 -16.00
C PHE A 162 -2.25 5.89 -14.80
N LEU A 163 -0.98 6.15 -14.52
CA LEU A 163 -0.31 5.80 -13.28
C LEU A 163 -0.31 7.03 -12.37
N ALA A 164 -0.94 6.93 -11.20
CA ALA A 164 -0.89 7.93 -10.14
C ALA A 164 0.35 7.68 -9.27
N VAL A 165 1.21 8.69 -9.16
CA VAL A 165 2.50 8.64 -8.49
C VAL A 165 2.54 9.70 -7.40
N VAL A 166 2.71 9.25 -6.15
CA VAL A 166 2.76 10.14 -4.99
C VAL A 166 4.22 10.43 -4.66
N GLU A 167 4.55 11.70 -4.68
CA GLU A 167 5.88 12.24 -4.44
C GLU A 167 5.93 12.95 -3.10
N LEU A 168 6.46 12.25 -2.09
CA LEU A 168 6.55 12.74 -0.71
C LEU A 168 7.50 13.93 -0.60
N GLY A 169 8.63 13.87 -1.30
CA GLY A 169 9.74 14.81 -1.17
C GLY A 169 9.50 16.17 -1.83
N ILE A 170 8.45 16.31 -2.65
CA ILE A 170 8.13 17.56 -3.34
C ILE A 170 6.65 17.97 -3.21
N ASP A 171 5.93 17.33 -2.28
CA ASP A 171 4.50 17.55 -2.03
C ASP A 171 3.66 17.52 -3.32
N ALA A 172 3.72 16.42 -4.07
CA ALA A 172 3.01 16.34 -5.36
C ALA A 172 2.33 15.00 -5.61
N LEU A 173 1.20 15.06 -6.33
CA LEU A 173 0.63 13.94 -7.06
C LEU A 173 0.90 14.13 -8.55
N ILE A 174 1.59 13.17 -9.15
CA ILE A 174 1.94 13.19 -10.58
C ILE A 174 1.17 12.08 -11.28
N THR A 175 0.63 12.34 -12.46
CA THR A 175 0.10 11.29 -13.34
C THR A 175 0.97 11.08 -14.56
N TYR A 176 1.09 9.82 -14.96
CA TYR A 176 1.74 9.40 -16.20
C TYR A 176 0.74 8.61 -17.04
N SER A 177 0.57 8.94 -18.32
CA SER A 177 -0.14 8.04 -19.23
C SER A 177 0.70 6.77 -19.45
N VAL A 178 0.05 5.61 -19.47
CA VAL A 178 0.71 4.31 -19.63
C VAL A 178 0.53 3.81 -21.06
N GLY A 179 1.63 3.71 -21.81
CA GLY A 179 1.64 3.09 -23.13
C GLY A 179 1.46 1.58 -23.04
N SER A 180 0.94 0.95 -24.11
CA SER A 180 0.78 -0.51 -24.18
C SER A 180 2.11 -1.28 -24.15
N ASP A 181 3.21 -0.59 -24.45
CA ASP A 181 4.58 -1.08 -24.36
C ASP A 181 5.20 -0.87 -22.96
N GLY A 182 4.43 -0.33 -22.01
CA GLY A 182 4.89 0.01 -20.66
C GLY A 182 5.58 1.37 -20.57
N THR A 183 5.65 2.15 -21.65
CA THR A 183 6.25 3.48 -21.63
C THR A 183 5.43 4.47 -20.80
N LEU A 184 6.08 5.24 -19.93
CA LEU A 184 5.46 6.26 -19.11
C LEU A 184 5.67 7.66 -19.70
N THR A 185 4.59 8.42 -19.89
CA THR A 185 4.66 9.84 -20.31
C THR A 185 3.94 10.72 -19.31
N LYS A 186 4.62 11.72 -18.74
CA LYS A 186 4.04 12.62 -17.73
C LYS A 186 2.82 13.34 -18.33
N ALA A 187 1.68 13.26 -17.64
CA ALA A 187 0.41 13.84 -18.04
C ALA A 187 0.09 15.10 -17.21
N LYS A 188 -0.04 14.96 -15.89
CA LYS A 188 -0.41 16.07 -14.98
C LYS A 188 0.44 16.05 -13.72
N LEU A 189 0.45 17.19 -13.04
CA LEU A 189 1.02 17.37 -11.73
C LEU A 189 0.07 18.26 -10.92
N LEU A 190 -0.36 17.76 -9.77
CA LEU A 190 -1.06 18.51 -8.75
C LEU A 190 -0.08 18.78 -7.60
N PRO A 191 0.30 20.04 -7.34
CA PRO A 191 0.98 20.37 -6.10
C PRO A 191 0.00 20.23 -4.94
N LEU A 192 0.46 19.65 -3.84
CA LEU A 192 -0.26 19.54 -2.57
C LEU A 192 0.29 20.57 -1.58
N LYS A 193 -0.35 20.68 -0.41
CA LYS A 193 0.08 21.56 0.68
C LYS A 193 1.55 21.28 1.04
N GLY A 194 2.38 22.32 1.00
CA GLY A 194 3.81 22.22 1.31
C GLY A 194 4.06 21.71 2.72
N GLY A 195 4.99 20.76 2.87
CA GLY A 195 5.34 20.11 4.13
C GLY A 195 4.36 19.01 4.56
N SER A 196 3.42 18.61 3.69
CA SER A 196 2.48 17.53 4.01
C SER A 196 3.12 16.16 3.91
N GLY A 197 4.04 15.96 2.96
CA GLY A 197 4.70 14.68 2.73
C GLY A 197 3.70 13.59 2.30
N PRO A 198 3.00 13.73 1.17
CA PRO A 198 2.00 12.76 0.72
C PRO A 198 2.64 11.37 0.51
N ARG A 199 1.94 10.29 0.88
CA ARG A 199 2.55 8.95 1.00
C ARG A 199 1.89 7.89 0.14
N HIS A 200 0.68 7.45 0.50
CA HIS A 200 -0.09 6.41 -0.19
C HIS A 200 -1.42 6.97 -0.68
N LEU A 201 -1.97 6.38 -1.74
CA LEU A 201 -3.23 6.78 -2.36
C LEU A 201 -4.15 5.58 -2.50
N VAL A 202 -5.45 5.78 -2.26
CA VAL A 202 -6.51 4.81 -2.63
C VAL A 202 -7.64 5.51 -3.39
N PHE A 203 -8.17 4.87 -4.43
CA PHE A 203 -9.34 5.37 -5.15
C PHE A 203 -10.64 4.89 -4.53
N HIS A 204 -11.66 5.75 -4.54
CA HIS A 204 -13.02 5.30 -4.30
C HIS A 204 -13.46 4.32 -5.40
N PRO A 205 -14.19 3.22 -5.08
CA PRO A 205 -14.71 2.27 -6.05
C PRO A 205 -15.56 2.85 -7.21
N ASN A 206 -16.05 4.08 -7.09
CA ASN A 206 -16.84 4.75 -8.14
C ASN A 206 -15.94 5.45 -9.18
N GLY A 207 -14.63 5.46 -8.97
CA GLY A 207 -13.63 6.04 -9.85
C GLY A 207 -13.58 7.57 -9.87
N LYS A 208 -14.35 8.28 -9.03
CA LYS A 208 -14.45 9.75 -9.04
C LYS A 208 -13.61 10.43 -7.97
N TYR A 209 -13.31 9.73 -6.88
CA TYR A 209 -12.57 10.28 -5.75
C TYR A 209 -11.31 9.48 -5.47
N ALA A 210 -10.32 10.14 -4.90
CA ALA A 210 -9.13 9.51 -4.36
C ALA A 210 -8.79 10.11 -2.99
N TYR A 211 -8.12 9.31 -2.16
CA TYR A 211 -7.73 9.66 -0.80
C TYR A 211 -6.23 9.45 -0.65
N ILE A 212 -5.51 10.51 -0.29
CA ILE A 212 -4.07 10.45 -0.03
C ILE A 212 -3.82 10.55 1.47
N MET A 213 -3.07 9.60 2.03
CA MET A 213 -2.48 9.76 3.37
C MET A 213 -1.23 10.61 3.29
N THR A 214 -1.11 11.63 4.15
CA THR A 214 0.11 12.42 4.29
C THR A 214 0.95 11.92 5.46
N GLU A 215 2.22 11.67 5.23
CA GLU A 215 3.15 11.16 6.24
C GLU A 215 3.46 12.23 7.28
N PHE A 216 3.73 13.47 6.87
CA PHE A 216 4.27 14.48 7.79
C PHE A 216 3.17 15.28 8.48
N SER A 217 2.12 15.66 7.75
CA SER A 217 1.03 16.44 8.33
C SER A 217 -0.05 15.61 9.01
N SER A 218 -0.04 14.28 8.86
CA SER A 218 -1.04 13.36 9.46
C SER A 218 -2.47 13.74 9.06
N GLU A 219 -2.68 13.94 7.76
CA GLU A 219 -3.96 14.30 7.16
C GLU A 219 -4.34 13.27 6.08
N VAL A 220 -5.64 13.06 5.87
CA VAL A 220 -6.14 12.50 4.61
C VAL A 220 -6.56 13.64 3.70
N VAL A 221 -6.01 13.66 2.49
CA VAL A 221 -6.41 14.59 1.41
C VAL A 221 -7.46 13.92 0.55
N VAL A 222 -8.63 14.55 0.42
CA VAL A 222 -9.70 14.12 -0.48
C VAL A 222 -9.54 14.83 -1.81
N LEU A 223 -9.53 14.07 -2.89
CA LEU A 223 -9.36 14.54 -4.26
C LEU A 223 -10.54 14.14 -5.15
N THR A 224 -10.84 14.96 -6.15
CA THR A 224 -11.63 14.54 -7.34
C THR A 224 -10.68 14.10 -8.43
N TYR A 225 -10.97 12.97 -9.08
CA TYR A 225 -10.24 12.46 -10.24
C TYR A 225 -11.02 12.71 -11.54
N TYR A 226 -10.32 13.15 -12.57
CA TYR A 226 -10.87 13.42 -13.90
C TYR A 226 -10.18 12.51 -14.94
N PRO A 227 -10.85 11.43 -15.38
CA PRO A 227 -10.24 10.42 -16.24
C PRO A 227 -9.92 10.91 -17.65
N GLU A 228 -10.47 12.03 -18.09
CA GLU A 228 -10.31 12.53 -19.46
C GLU A 228 -8.86 12.91 -19.79
N ASP A 229 -8.12 13.42 -18.81
CA ASP A 229 -6.72 13.85 -18.97
C ASP A 229 -5.83 13.50 -17.77
N GLY A 230 -6.36 12.73 -16.82
CA GLY A 230 -5.63 12.24 -15.66
C GLY A 230 -5.32 13.30 -14.61
N HIS A 231 -6.07 14.41 -14.55
CA HIS A 231 -5.86 15.43 -13.51
C HIS A 231 -6.66 15.16 -12.23
N PHE A 232 -6.27 15.86 -11.17
CA PHE A 232 -6.93 15.84 -9.87
C PHE A 232 -7.19 17.26 -9.36
N THR A 233 -8.21 17.41 -8.52
CA THR A 233 -8.44 18.65 -7.74
C THR A 233 -8.63 18.32 -6.26
N GLU A 234 -8.14 19.19 -5.38
CA GLU A 234 -8.27 19.04 -3.94
C GLU A 234 -9.67 19.43 -3.45
N LYS A 235 -10.16 18.74 -2.42
CA LYS A 235 -11.46 19.02 -1.78
C LYS A 235 -11.33 19.31 -0.29
N GLN A 236 -10.63 18.45 0.43
CA GLN A 236 -10.59 18.46 1.88
C GLN A 236 -9.23 17.97 2.36
N TYR A 237 -8.76 18.56 3.45
CA TYR A 237 -7.73 18.02 4.32
C TYR A 237 -8.38 17.73 5.67
N ILE A 238 -8.23 16.52 6.19
CA ILE A 238 -8.78 16.13 7.50
C ILE A 238 -7.70 15.43 8.32
N SER A 239 -7.53 15.86 9.58
CA SER A 239 -6.60 15.24 10.52
C SER A 239 -6.95 13.77 10.77
N THR A 240 -5.94 12.91 10.85
CA THR A 240 -6.06 11.52 11.31
C THR A 240 -5.73 11.36 12.80
N LEU A 241 -5.53 12.46 13.51
CA LEU A 241 -5.16 12.48 14.92
C LEU A 241 -6.24 13.15 15.78
N PRO A 242 -6.37 12.73 17.05
CA PRO A 242 -7.09 13.50 18.06
C PRO A 242 -6.53 14.94 18.16
N GLU A 243 -7.39 15.91 18.44
CA GLU A 243 -7.00 17.33 18.52
C GLU A 243 -5.94 17.61 19.60
N ASP A 244 -5.87 16.78 20.64
CA ASP A 244 -4.97 16.90 21.79
C ASP A 244 -3.66 16.11 21.64
N PHE A 245 -3.47 15.35 20.55
CA PHE A 245 -2.22 14.62 20.31
C PHE A 245 -1.13 15.53 19.74
N ALA A 246 -0.02 15.68 20.48
CA ALA A 246 1.06 16.60 20.13
C ALA A 246 2.43 15.92 19.99
N GLU A 247 2.51 14.60 20.17
CA GLU A 247 3.76 13.84 20.01
C GLU A 247 4.08 13.58 18.53
N ASN A 248 5.25 12.98 18.25
CA ASN A 248 5.64 12.65 16.89
C ASN A 248 4.66 11.62 16.29
N ASN A 249 4.11 11.94 15.12
CA ASN A 249 3.31 11.03 14.33
C ASN A 249 3.73 11.02 12.86
N GLN A 250 3.58 9.88 12.20
CA GLN A 250 3.75 9.72 10.78
C GLN A 250 2.62 8.90 10.17
N GLY A 251 1.89 9.49 9.22
CA GLY A 251 0.86 8.79 8.46
C GLY A 251 1.40 7.58 7.70
N SER A 252 0.66 6.48 7.66
CA SER A 252 1.11 5.23 7.03
C SER A 252 0.24 4.81 5.85
N ALA A 253 -0.53 3.73 5.98
CA ALA A 253 -1.38 3.20 4.92
C ALA A 253 -2.76 3.86 4.90
N VAL A 254 -3.40 3.84 3.73
CA VAL A 254 -4.80 4.25 3.55
C VAL A 254 -5.52 3.23 2.71
N HIS A 255 -6.70 2.81 3.16
CA HIS A 255 -7.54 1.83 2.51
C HIS A 255 -9.00 2.29 2.52
N ILE A 256 -9.81 1.77 1.60
CA ILE A 256 -11.24 2.02 1.53
C ILE A 256 -11.97 0.68 1.43
N SER A 257 -13.16 0.60 2.02
CA SER A 257 -14.05 -0.54 1.77
C SER A 257 -14.57 -0.56 0.34
N SER A 258 -14.88 -1.76 -0.16
CA SER A 258 -15.35 -2.05 -1.52
C SER A 258 -16.69 -1.38 -1.84
N ASP A 259 -17.51 -1.14 -0.81
CA ASP A 259 -18.74 -0.36 -0.90
C ASP A 259 -18.51 1.17 -0.95
N GLY A 260 -17.27 1.61 -0.76
CA GLY A 260 -16.84 3.01 -0.76
C GLY A 260 -17.30 3.83 0.44
N ARG A 261 -17.90 3.21 1.47
CA ARG A 261 -18.50 3.96 2.59
C ARG A 261 -17.50 4.36 3.67
N PHE A 262 -16.37 3.68 3.78
CA PHE A 262 -15.41 3.92 4.86
C PHE A 262 -13.97 3.95 4.37
N VAL A 263 -13.23 4.98 4.81
CA VAL A 263 -11.79 5.12 4.62
C VAL A 263 -11.09 4.88 5.95
N TYR A 264 -10.00 4.14 5.91
CA TYR A 264 -9.17 3.79 7.05
C TYR A 264 -7.78 4.37 6.81
N ALA A 265 -7.19 5.03 7.82
CA ALA A 265 -5.87 5.65 7.71
C ALA A 265 -5.00 5.33 8.93
N GLY A 266 -3.78 4.84 8.71
CA GLY A 266 -2.86 4.42 9.76
C GLY A 266 -1.96 5.56 10.25
N ASN A 267 -1.60 5.53 11.53
CA ASN A 267 -0.77 6.51 12.22
C ASN A 267 0.35 5.83 13.02
N ARG A 268 1.61 6.12 12.69
CA ARG A 268 2.79 5.64 13.43
C ARG A 268 3.24 6.69 14.44
N GLY A 269 3.22 6.36 15.72
CA GLY A 269 3.38 7.33 16.81
C GLY A 269 2.14 7.36 17.69
N HIS A 270 1.00 7.84 17.17
CA HIS A 270 -0.29 7.63 17.84
C HIS A 270 -0.72 6.15 17.84
N ASN A 271 -0.10 5.33 16.97
CA ASN A 271 -0.24 3.88 16.93
C ASN A 271 -1.69 3.43 16.82
N SER A 272 -2.37 3.95 15.80
CA SER A 272 -3.81 3.80 15.61
C SER A 272 -4.21 3.72 14.15
N ILE A 273 -5.41 3.20 13.89
CA ILE A 273 -6.17 3.40 12.65
C ILE A 273 -7.26 4.44 12.91
N ALA A 274 -7.26 5.54 12.15
CA ALA A 274 -8.37 6.48 12.06
C ALA A 274 -9.42 5.94 11.06
N VAL A 275 -10.67 5.88 11.48
CA VAL A 275 -11.81 5.42 10.66
C VAL A 275 -12.63 6.64 10.25
N PHE A 276 -12.89 6.78 8.96
CA PHE A 276 -13.69 7.86 8.39
C PHE A 276 -14.89 7.30 7.64
N ARG A 277 -16.02 7.98 7.75
CA ARG A 277 -17.18 7.79 6.88
C ARG A 277 -17.09 8.71 5.68
N VAL A 278 -17.34 8.16 4.50
CA VAL A 278 -17.39 8.86 3.23
C VAL A 278 -18.79 9.44 2.99
N ASP A 279 -18.89 10.72 2.66
CA ASP A 279 -20.10 11.29 2.09
C ASP A 279 -20.27 10.82 0.64
N ALA A 280 -21.40 10.19 0.33
CA ALA A 280 -21.61 9.55 -0.96
C ALA A 280 -21.70 10.55 -2.14
N PHE A 281 -21.98 11.84 -1.89
CA PHE A 281 -22.17 12.85 -2.92
C PHE A 281 -20.95 13.73 -3.13
N SER A 282 -20.24 14.09 -2.05
CA SER A 282 -19.05 14.91 -2.11
C SER A 282 -17.77 14.08 -2.06
N GLY A 283 -17.79 12.85 -1.55
CA GLY A 283 -16.59 12.06 -1.29
C GLY A 283 -15.78 12.53 -0.08
N GLU A 284 -16.23 13.58 0.62
CA GLU A 284 -15.56 14.10 1.82
C GLU A 284 -15.69 13.13 2.99
N LEU A 285 -14.77 13.28 3.94
CA LEU A 285 -14.61 12.40 5.08
C LEU A 285 -15.08 13.06 6.38
N SER A 286 -15.68 12.24 7.23
CA SER A 286 -16.01 12.58 8.62
C SER A 286 -15.47 11.50 9.54
N LEU A 287 -14.79 11.89 10.62
CA LEU A 287 -14.20 10.96 11.58
C LEU A 287 -15.30 10.14 12.29
N VAL A 288 -15.08 8.84 12.39
CA VAL A 288 -15.93 7.88 13.12
C VAL A 288 -15.29 7.52 14.46
N GLU A 289 -14.01 7.15 14.44
CA GLU A 289 -13.20 6.79 15.61
C GLU A 289 -11.71 6.72 15.30
N HIS A 290 -10.91 6.65 16.37
CA HIS A 290 -9.53 6.20 16.33
C HIS A 290 -9.45 4.88 17.11
N VAL A 291 -8.78 3.88 16.56
CA VAL A 291 -8.64 2.55 17.16
C VAL A 291 -7.16 2.23 17.32
N SER A 292 -6.72 1.95 18.55
CA SER A 292 -5.36 1.51 18.86
C SER A 292 -5.01 0.25 18.06
N THR A 293 -3.78 0.18 17.53
CA THR A 293 -3.26 -1.03 16.90
C THR A 293 -2.57 -1.96 17.89
N GLU A 294 -2.68 -1.74 19.20
CA GLU A 294 -2.15 -2.61 20.26
C GLU A 294 -0.68 -3.03 20.03
N GLY A 295 0.11 -2.07 19.54
CA GLY A 295 1.52 -2.25 19.21
C GLY A 295 2.14 -0.94 18.76
N ASP A 296 3.36 -1.02 18.25
CA ASP A 296 4.15 0.15 17.89
C ASP A 296 4.44 0.21 16.39
N TRP A 297 4.25 1.40 15.83
CA TRP A 297 4.58 1.75 14.46
C TRP A 297 3.77 0.96 13.41
N PRO A 298 2.41 1.07 13.39
CA PRO A 298 1.56 0.40 12.41
C PRO A 298 1.83 0.92 10.99
N ARG A 299 2.59 0.16 10.20
CA ARG A 299 3.09 0.62 8.91
C ARG A 299 2.17 0.29 7.73
N ASP A 300 1.41 -0.79 7.87
CA ASP A 300 0.40 -1.20 6.89
C ASP A 300 -0.72 -1.98 7.57
N PHE A 301 -1.85 -2.08 6.88
CA PHE A 301 -2.97 -2.94 7.28
C PHE A 301 -3.78 -3.30 6.03
N ALA A 302 -4.59 -4.34 6.08
CA ALA A 302 -5.45 -4.73 4.97
C ALA A 302 -6.83 -5.18 5.46
N LEU A 303 -7.88 -4.84 4.70
CA LEU A 303 -9.17 -5.51 4.81
C LEU A 303 -9.02 -6.92 4.22
N ASP A 304 -9.63 -7.91 4.87
CA ASP A 304 -9.73 -9.24 4.28
C ASP A 304 -10.67 -9.23 3.06
N PRO A 305 -10.63 -10.26 2.20
CA PRO A 305 -11.47 -10.28 0.99
C PRO A 305 -12.98 -10.22 1.27
N SER A 306 -13.45 -10.68 2.44
CA SER A 306 -14.86 -10.55 2.85
C SER A 306 -15.21 -9.17 3.45
N GLU A 307 -14.20 -8.33 3.70
CA GLU A 307 -14.27 -7.04 4.39
C GLU A 307 -14.95 -7.06 5.77
N LYS A 308 -14.94 -8.22 6.42
CA LYS A 308 -15.40 -8.42 7.80
C LYS A 308 -14.30 -8.26 8.83
N PHE A 309 -13.05 -8.25 8.39
CA PHE A 309 -11.87 -8.16 9.24
C PHE A 309 -10.84 -7.20 8.68
N ILE A 310 -10.05 -6.62 9.58
CA ILE A 310 -8.83 -5.88 9.25
C ILE A 310 -7.65 -6.54 9.96
N VAL A 311 -6.56 -6.73 9.23
CA VAL A 311 -5.27 -7.17 9.78
C VAL A 311 -4.29 -6.01 9.71
N ALA A 312 -3.87 -5.50 10.86
CA ALA A 312 -2.85 -4.46 10.99
C ALA A 312 -1.47 -5.05 11.28
N SER A 313 -0.41 -4.38 10.82
CA SER A 313 0.98 -4.78 11.04
C SER A 313 1.76 -3.70 11.79
N ASN A 314 2.24 -4.02 12.99
CA ASN A 314 3.05 -3.14 13.82
C ASN A 314 4.53 -3.46 13.64
N GLN A 315 5.28 -2.54 13.01
CA GLN A 315 6.66 -2.77 12.62
C GLN A 315 7.58 -2.98 13.83
N GLU A 316 7.54 -2.09 14.82
CA GLU A 316 8.57 -2.06 15.86
C GLU A 316 8.30 -3.05 16.99
N SER A 317 7.02 -3.30 17.30
CA SER A 317 6.63 -4.31 18.30
C SER A 317 6.57 -5.74 17.75
N GLY A 318 6.61 -5.94 16.42
CA GLY A 318 6.72 -7.26 15.81
C GLY A 318 5.46 -8.13 15.98
N ASN A 319 4.29 -7.56 15.71
CA ASN A 319 3.01 -8.25 15.80
C ASN A 319 2.03 -7.82 14.72
N LEU A 320 1.11 -8.73 14.38
CA LEU A 320 -0.13 -8.43 13.68
C LEU A 320 -1.27 -8.28 14.68
N VAL A 321 -2.27 -7.50 14.30
CA VAL A 321 -3.51 -7.31 15.07
C VAL A 321 -4.71 -7.56 14.18
N LEU A 322 -5.64 -8.39 14.67
CA LEU A 322 -6.88 -8.73 14.00
C LEU A 322 -8.04 -7.96 14.64
N PHE A 323 -8.80 -7.27 13.80
CA PHE A 323 -10.05 -6.61 14.16
C PHE A 323 -11.22 -7.20 13.38
N SER A 324 -12.39 -7.30 14.00
CA SER A 324 -13.65 -7.40 13.24
C SER A 324 -14.09 -5.99 12.83
N ARG A 325 -14.63 -5.88 11.63
CA ARG A 325 -15.19 -4.66 11.05
C ARG A 325 -16.72 -4.75 11.01
N ASP A 326 -17.38 -3.74 11.55
CA ASP A 326 -18.82 -3.53 11.36
C ASP A 326 -19.05 -2.83 10.02
N ASP A 327 -19.78 -3.48 9.11
CA ASP A 327 -19.99 -2.99 7.75
C ASP A 327 -20.92 -1.76 7.69
N ALA A 328 -21.81 -1.60 8.66
CA ALA A 328 -22.78 -0.51 8.69
C ALA A 328 -22.18 0.80 9.22
N THR A 329 -21.23 0.70 10.16
CA THR A 329 -20.65 1.82 10.90
C THR A 329 -19.17 2.04 10.58
N GLY A 330 -18.52 1.05 9.96
CA GLY A 330 -17.09 1.04 9.66
C GLY A 330 -16.21 0.77 10.88
N ARG A 331 -16.79 0.64 12.07
CA ARG A 331 -16.05 0.53 13.33
C ARG A 331 -15.27 -0.76 13.47
N LEU A 332 -14.18 -0.72 14.21
CA LEU A 332 -13.30 -1.86 14.45
C LEU A 332 -13.39 -2.32 15.90
N THR A 333 -13.51 -3.63 16.10
CA THR A 333 -13.44 -4.27 17.43
C THR A 333 -12.25 -5.21 17.46
N LEU A 334 -11.38 -5.03 18.44
CA LEU A 334 -10.19 -5.87 18.64
C LEU A 334 -10.60 -7.32 18.89
N ILE A 335 -9.93 -8.26 18.22
CA ILE A 335 -10.06 -9.70 18.44
C ILE A 335 -8.78 -10.26 19.07
N GLU A 336 -7.62 -9.99 18.46
CA GLU A 336 -6.33 -10.55 18.85
C GLU A 336 -5.21 -9.57 18.45
N SER A 337 -4.18 -9.41 19.28
CA SER A 337 -3.11 -8.42 19.05
C SER A 337 -1.69 -8.95 19.19
N ASP A 338 -1.49 -10.18 19.64
CA ASP A 338 -0.18 -10.76 19.95
C ASP A 338 0.31 -11.77 18.91
N ILE A 339 -0.18 -11.66 17.67
CA ILE A 339 0.19 -12.56 16.57
C ILE A 339 1.60 -12.21 16.08
N ALA A 340 2.59 -12.97 16.55
CA ALA A 340 4.01 -12.65 16.33
C ALA A 340 4.42 -12.78 14.85
N VAL A 341 4.97 -11.69 14.30
CA VAL A 341 5.67 -11.64 13.00
C VAL A 341 6.81 -10.65 13.15
N PRO A 342 8.06 -10.99 12.76
CA PRO A 342 9.17 -10.06 12.94
C PRO A 342 9.11 -8.91 11.92
N TYR A 343 9.10 -7.67 12.41
CA TYR A 343 9.13 -6.42 11.62
C TYR A 343 8.18 -6.38 10.41
N PRO A 344 6.87 -6.66 10.59
CA PRO A 344 5.90 -6.68 9.51
C PRO A 344 5.58 -5.25 9.06
N VAL A 345 5.58 -5.02 7.74
CA VAL A 345 5.43 -3.67 7.17
C VAL A 345 4.54 -3.61 5.92
N CYS A 346 4.04 -4.76 5.44
CA CYS A 346 3.07 -4.82 4.37
C CYS A 346 2.17 -6.04 4.56
N VAL A 347 0.85 -5.91 4.37
CA VAL A 347 -0.10 -7.03 4.44
C VAL A 347 -0.92 -7.08 3.14
N LYS A 348 -0.99 -8.24 2.48
CA LYS A 348 -1.84 -8.48 1.30
C LYS A 348 -2.54 -9.82 1.39
N PHE A 349 -3.80 -9.88 0.97
CA PHE A 349 -4.56 -11.11 0.82
C PHE A 349 -4.60 -11.54 -0.65
N LEU A 350 -4.66 -12.84 -0.92
CA LEU A 350 -5.13 -13.34 -2.20
C LEU A 350 -6.54 -12.77 -2.49
N ASN A 351 -6.79 -12.46 -3.76
CA ASN A 351 -8.08 -11.95 -4.24
C ASN A 351 -9.14 -13.07 -4.25
N GLU A 352 -10.44 -12.72 -4.27
CA GLU A 352 -11.54 -13.67 -4.54
C GLU A 352 -11.92 -13.77 -6.02
#